data_AF-A0A8S9B2B8-F1
#
_entry.id   AF-A0A8S9B2B8-F1
#
_cell.length_a   1.000
_cell.length_b   1.000
_cell.length_c   1.000
_cell.angle_alpha   90.00
_cell.angle_beta   90.00
_cell.angle_gamma   90.00
#
_symmetry.space_group_name_H-M   'P 1'
#
loop_
_entity.id
_entity.type
_entity.pdbx_description
1 polymer ?
#
loop_
_entity_poly.entity_id
_entity_poly.type
_entity_poly.pdbx_seq_one_letter_code
_entity_poly.pdbx_strand_id
1 'polypeptide(L)'
;MDSSLADYTRGIYSSIASGREMYRQINFHDPHHLSVEQQTMLVVSLWDQQSWSGILFSDSGQAAHKPPWISNLPNDTTLQSYSIFDRRYLPSTDLHLSKFQAASNFEANGHIGQELPNPFRSRAHTSPPFDSDLQFACRQDPFLFAADIIRTSILSWSQLLDSLSVIDRRPEDHADLAAGQIQANKLVIDDASGYMRELLRFVRRRGSADWPTCKALPSTSKVDMIIQSLDDDLNLLAQQAQELSQRYHEAIVLLMNETSIRESQKGLSQAERTTQLTLLAFIFIPLSFFASCFGMNITEISGSGANPSLWTFVVVSVPCTILVLLVPLGPLICSELQELMFQSL
;
A
#
# COMPACT_ATOMS: atom_id res chain seq x y z
N MET A 1 -6.11 -10.75 9.37
CA MET A 1 -6.15 -9.52 10.21
C MET A 1 -7.54 -8.91 10.23
N ASP A 2 -8.31 -8.96 9.12
CA ASP A 2 -9.73 -8.56 9.14
C ASP A 2 -10.54 -9.27 10.23
N SER A 3 -10.24 -10.53 10.53
CA SER A 3 -10.84 -11.27 11.64
C SER A 3 -10.60 -10.60 13.00
N SER A 4 -9.37 -10.17 13.31
CA SER A 4 -9.05 -9.53 14.59
C SER A 4 -9.69 -8.15 14.75
N LEU A 5 -9.82 -7.38 13.66
CA LEU A 5 -10.50 -6.08 13.68
C LEU A 5 -12.03 -6.26 13.79
N ALA A 6 -12.59 -7.24 13.08
CA ALA A 6 -14.00 -7.59 13.18
C ALA A 6 -14.36 -8.10 14.58
N ASP A 7 -13.51 -8.92 15.19
CA ASP A 7 -13.71 -9.43 16.55
C ASP A 7 -13.59 -8.32 17.60
N TYR A 8 -12.67 -7.37 17.41
CA TYR A 8 -12.58 -6.17 18.24
C TYR A 8 -13.85 -5.33 18.19
N THR A 9 -14.29 -5.01 16.96
CA THR A 9 -15.49 -4.22 16.71
C THR A 9 -16.71 -4.91 17.31
N ARG A 10 -16.84 -6.23 17.13
CA ARG A 10 -17.90 -7.05 17.75
C ARG A 10 -17.82 -7.02 19.28
N GLY A 11 -16.61 -7.05 19.84
CA GLY A 11 -16.35 -6.89 21.28
C GLY A 11 -16.83 -5.55 21.82
N ILE A 12 -16.56 -4.44 21.13
CA ILE A 12 -17.06 -3.10 21.51
C ILE A 12 -18.59 -3.12 21.56
N TYR A 13 -19.25 -3.56 20.48
CA TYR A 13 -20.72 -3.60 20.41
C TYR A 13 -21.33 -4.49 21.51
N SER A 14 -20.69 -5.62 21.83
CA SER A 14 -21.18 -6.53 22.89
C SER A 14 -21.02 -5.97 24.31
N SER A 15 -20.03 -5.09 24.53
CA SER A 15 -19.70 -4.58 25.86
C SER A 15 -20.49 -3.34 26.28
N ILE A 16 -21.26 -2.72 25.37
CA ILE A 16 -22.00 -1.45 25.59
C ILE A 16 -21.08 -0.38 26.22
N ALA A 17 -19.77 -0.47 25.98
CA ALA A 17 -18.79 0.45 26.54
C ALA A 17 -18.78 1.70 25.67
N SER A 18 -19.56 2.71 26.06
CA SER A 18 -19.61 4.01 25.38
C SER A 18 -18.25 4.73 25.49
N GLY A 19 -17.88 5.43 24.41
CA GLY A 19 -16.68 6.30 24.40
C GLY A 19 -15.37 5.57 24.17
N ARG A 20 -15.38 4.30 23.72
CA ARG A 20 -14.18 3.62 23.21
C ARG A 20 -13.85 4.05 21.79
N GLU A 21 -12.56 4.11 21.50
CA GLU A 21 -12.08 4.38 20.15
C GLU A 21 -12.46 3.24 19.20
N MET A 22 -12.92 3.60 18.00
CA MET A 22 -13.27 2.68 16.94
C MET A 22 -12.32 2.90 15.76
N TYR A 23 -12.01 1.81 15.06
CA TYR A 23 -11.11 1.82 13.91
C TYR A 23 -11.82 1.12 12.75
N ARG A 24 -11.97 1.83 11.64
CA ARG A 24 -12.72 1.35 10.47
C ARG A 24 -11.86 0.49 9.57
N GLN A 25 -10.63 0.94 9.36
CA GLN A 25 -9.65 0.27 8.51
C GLN A 25 -8.24 0.51 9.06
N ILE A 26 -7.34 -0.45 8.87
CA ILE A 26 -5.94 -0.37 9.27
C ILE A 26 -5.09 -0.74 8.07
N ASN A 27 -4.18 0.15 7.69
CA ASN A 27 -3.27 -0.08 6.57
C ASN A 27 -1.83 -0.10 7.10
N PHE A 28 -1.11 -1.19 6.80
CA PHE A 28 0.32 -1.29 7.10
C PHE A 28 1.10 -0.72 5.93
N HIS A 29 2.08 0.13 6.21
CA HIS A 29 2.90 0.80 5.20
C HIS A 29 4.33 0.26 5.16
N ASP A 30 4.85 -0.12 6.32
CA ASP A 30 6.09 -0.87 6.51
C ASP A 30 6.05 -1.56 7.91
N PRO A 31 7.10 -2.30 8.34
CA PRO A 31 7.12 -2.95 9.66
C PRO A 31 7.00 -2.03 10.88
N HIS A 32 7.16 -0.72 10.70
CA HIS A 32 7.18 0.30 11.76
C HIS A 32 6.06 1.33 11.63
N HIS A 33 5.40 1.45 10.48
CA HIS A 33 4.40 2.46 10.18
C HIS A 33 3.08 1.81 9.76
N LEU A 34 2.00 2.27 10.39
CA LEU A 34 0.63 1.95 10.03
C LEU A 34 -0.22 3.23 10.04
N SER A 35 -1.27 3.24 9.23
CA SER A 35 -2.34 4.24 9.31
C SER A 35 -3.64 3.58 9.75
N VAL A 36 -4.50 4.39 10.34
CA VAL A 36 -5.81 3.96 10.80
C VAL A 36 -6.87 4.93 10.30
N GLU A 37 -7.97 4.38 9.82
CA GLU A 37 -9.11 5.14 9.34
C GLU A 37 -10.17 5.27 10.43
N GLN A 38 -10.63 6.49 10.62
CA GLN A 38 -11.69 6.87 11.54
C GLN A 38 -12.66 7.79 10.83
N GLN A 39 -13.95 7.65 11.17
CA GLN A 39 -15.00 8.45 10.57
C GLN A 39 -15.56 9.46 11.57
N THR A 40 -15.94 10.62 11.07
CA THR A 40 -16.72 11.62 11.79
C THR A 40 -17.93 12.00 10.95
N MET A 41 -19.10 12.07 11.59
CA MET A 41 -20.36 12.45 10.97
C MET A 41 -21.00 13.58 11.77
N LEU A 42 -21.27 14.69 11.10
CA LEU A 42 -21.99 15.82 11.69
C LEU A 42 -23.40 15.88 11.10
N VAL A 43 -24.39 15.71 11.97
CA VAL A 43 -25.80 15.94 11.64
C VAL A 43 -26.17 17.32 12.15
N VAL A 44 -26.71 18.17 11.29
CA VAL A 44 -27.13 19.53 11.65
C VAL A 44 -28.64 19.64 11.48
N SER A 45 -29.29 20.24 12.47
CA SER A 45 -30.71 20.61 12.44
C SER A 45 -30.86 22.07 12.84
N LEU A 46 -31.76 22.77 12.18
CA LEU A 46 -32.18 24.11 12.61
C LEU A 46 -32.93 23.98 13.94
N TRP A 47 -32.57 24.82 14.91
CA TRP A 47 -33.28 24.92 16.18
C TRP A 47 -34.26 26.11 16.13
N ASP A 48 -33.86 27.22 15.52
CA ASP A 48 -34.72 28.36 15.18
C ASP A 48 -34.27 29.01 13.84
N GLN A 49 -34.79 30.19 13.47
CA GLN A 49 -34.42 30.89 12.22
C GLN A 49 -33.00 31.49 12.23
N GLN A 50 -32.31 31.50 13.37
CA GLN A 50 -31.04 32.17 13.64
C GLN A 50 -29.98 31.25 14.32
N SER A 51 -30.37 30.05 14.76
CA SER A 51 -29.53 29.12 15.50
C SER A 51 -29.71 27.68 15.04
N TRP A 52 -28.63 26.92 15.15
CA TRP A 52 -28.58 25.51 14.78
C TRP A 52 -28.17 24.66 15.98
N SER A 53 -28.58 23.40 15.91
CA SER A 53 -28.14 22.34 16.80
C SER A 53 -27.55 21.21 15.96
N GLY A 54 -26.56 20.51 16.48
CA GLY A 54 -25.95 19.42 15.75
C GLY A 54 -25.53 18.29 16.66
N ILE A 55 -25.50 17.08 16.09
CA ILE A 55 -24.99 15.88 16.73
C ILE A 55 -23.75 15.46 15.96
N LEU A 56 -22.63 15.38 16.68
CA LEU A 56 -21.37 14.87 16.16
C LEU A 56 -21.20 13.41 16.60
N PHE A 57 -21.13 12.51 15.63
CA PHE A 57 -20.66 11.16 15.83
C PHE A 57 -19.19 11.10 15.41
N SER A 58 -18.34 10.55 16.28
CA SER A 58 -16.92 10.35 15.97
C SER A 58 -16.50 8.99 16.47
N ASP A 59 -15.67 8.32 15.67
CA ASP A 59 -15.01 7.08 16.08
C ASP A 59 -13.86 7.34 17.08
N SER A 60 -13.48 8.60 17.28
CA SER A 60 -12.48 8.99 18.29
C SER A 60 -13.02 8.75 19.71
N GLY A 61 -12.25 8.04 20.53
CA GLY A 61 -12.64 7.74 21.91
C GLY A 61 -11.44 7.48 22.81
N GLN A 62 -11.68 6.82 23.94
CA GLN A 62 -10.63 6.33 24.83
C GLN A 62 -9.88 5.19 24.14
N ALA A 63 -8.58 5.42 23.90
CA ALA A 63 -7.70 4.42 23.33
C ALA A 63 -7.65 3.16 24.20
N ALA A 64 -7.67 1.99 23.57
CA ALA A 64 -7.48 0.74 24.27
C ALA A 64 -6.02 0.61 24.74
N HIS A 65 -5.81 0.10 25.97
CA HIS A 65 -4.45 -0.15 26.50
C HIS A 65 -3.61 -1.09 25.62
N LYS A 66 -4.25 -1.99 24.86
CA LYS A 66 -3.58 -2.85 23.88
C LYS A 66 -4.49 -3.06 22.66
N PRO A 67 -4.08 -2.64 21.45
CA PRO A 67 -4.84 -2.91 20.24
C PRO A 67 -4.80 -4.41 19.90
N PRO A 68 -5.92 -5.02 19.49
CA PRO A 68 -6.02 -6.47 19.29
C PRO A 68 -5.30 -6.99 18.04
N TRP A 69 -5.03 -6.13 17.05
CA TRP A 69 -4.23 -6.49 15.87
C TRP A 69 -2.72 -6.51 16.17
N ILE A 70 -2.30 -6.16 17.38
CA ILE A 70 -0.91 -6.27 17.82
C ILE A 70 -0.83 -7.24 19.01
N SER A 71 -0.96 -8.53 18.71
CA SER A 71 -1.00 -9.59 19.72
C SER A 71 0.35 -9.75 20.46
N ASN A 72 1.47 -9.46 19.78
CA ASN A 72 2.82 -9.86 20.22
C ASN A 72 3.70 -8.70 20.75
N LEU A 73 3.11 -7.58 21.18
CA LEU A 73 3.90 -6.56 21.89
C LEU A 73 4.35 -7.10 23.26
N PRO A 74 5.65 -6.99 23.61
CA PRO A 74 6.13 -7.19 24.98
C PRO A 74 5.27 -6.39 25.96
N ASN A 75 5.06 -6.91 27.17
CA ASN A 75 4.17 -6.29 28.17
C ASN A 75 4.54 -4.83 28.54
N ASP A 76 5.77 -4.40 28.24
CA ASP A 76 6.26 -3.02 28.46
C ASP A 76 6.14 -2.09 27.24
N THR A 77 5.72 -2.59 26.08
CA THR A 77 5.58 -1.75 24.88
C THR A 77 4.20 -1.13 24.83
N THR A 78 4.09 0.12 25.29
CA THR A 78 2.89 0.93 25.10
C THR A 78 2.80 1.33 23.63
N LEU A 79 1.71 0.96 22.96
CA LEU A 79 1.40 1.58 21.67
C LEU A 79 1.07 3.04 21.97
N GLN A 80 2.01 3.94 21.71
CA GLN A 80 1.70 5.35 21.64
C GLN A 80 1.02 5.59 20.30
N SER A 81 -0.30 5.65 20.31
CA SER A 81 -1.08 6.24 19.23
C SER A 81 -0.70 7.71 19.16
N TYR A 82 0.32 8.04 18.38
CA TYR A 82 0.64 9.43 18.13
C TYR A 82 -0.52 10.00 17.32
N SER A 83 -1.29 10.89 17.94
CA SER A 83 -1.94 11.97 17.21
C SER A 83 -0.85 12.59 16.34
N ILE A 84 -1.00 12.40 15.03
CA ILE A 84 -0.01 12.56 13.96
C ILE A 84 0.47 14.02 13.92
N PHE A 85 1.28 14.46 14.89
CA PHE A 85 1.81 15.83 15.03
C PHE A 85 3.09 15.91 15.89
N ASP A 86 3.76 14.80 16.20
CA ASP A 86 5.05 14.88 16.89
C ASP A 86 6.17 15.19 15.86
N ARG A 87 6.58 16.47 15.81
CA ARG A 87 7.72 16.97 14.99
C ARG A 87 8.99 16.15 15.15
N ARG A 88 9.16 15.39 16.24
CA ARG A 88 10.35 14.56 16.49
C ARG A 88 10.48 13.36 15.55
N TYR A 89 9.40 12.96 14.87
CA TYR A 89 9.39 11.81 13.97
C TYR A 89 9.18 12.20 12.49
N LEU A 90 9.07 13.49 12.18
CA LEU A 90 9.00 13.98 10.80
C LEU A 90 10.41 14.01 10.18
N PRO A 91 10.65 13.30 9.07
CA PRO A 91 11.91 13.37 8.35
C PRO A 91 12.02 14.71 7.62
N SER A 92 12.58 15.73 8.27
CA SER A 92 13.08 17.00 7.70
C SER A 92 12.20 17.73 6.65
N THR A 93 10.90 17.44 6.60
CA THR A 93 9.93 17.94 5.59
C THR A 93 9.06 19.06 6.16
N ASP A 94 9.66 19.97 6.94
CA ASP A 94 9.02 21.23 7.38
C ASP A 94 8.56 22.12 6.21
N LEU A 95 9.05 21.84 4.99
CA LEU A 95 8.76 22.64 3.80
C LEU A 95 7.34 22.46 3.26
N HIS A 96 6.64 21.35 3.55
CA HIS A 96 5.30 21.10 3.00
C HIS A 96 4.19 21.50 3.96
N LEU A 97 4.32 21.22 5.27
CA LEU A 97 3.34 21.70 6.26
C LEU A 97 3.21 23.22 6.25
N SER A 98 4.34 23.94 6.12
CA SER A 98 4.35 25.41 6.06
C SER A 98 3.60 26.00 4.85
N LYS A 99 3.28 25.20 3.83
CA LYS A 99 2.48 25.63 2.67
C LYS A 99 0.99 25.68 2.98
N PHE A 100 0.53 24.98 4.02
CA PHE A 100 -0.86 24.97 4.42
C PHE A 100 -1.16 26.11 5.38
N GLN A 101 -2.20 26.89 5.07
CA GLN A 101 -2.68 27.94 5.98
C GLN A 101 -3.24 27.35 7.27
N ALA A 102 -3.74 26.11 7.21
CA ALA A 102 -4.09 25.31 8.39
C ALA A 102 -2.94 25.19 9.42
N ALA A 103 -1.71 24.97 8.96
CA ALA A 103 -0.55 24.77 9.82
C ALA A 103 0.03 26.09 10.33
N SER A 104 0.09 27.13 9.48
CA SER A 104 0.65 28.44 9.86
C SER A 104 -0.17 29.15 10.96
N ASN A 105 -1.50 29.01 10.92
CA ASN A 105 -2.39 29.50 11.98
C ASN A 105 -2.19 28.77 13.32
N PHE A 106 -1.63 27.56 13.29
CA PHE A 106 -1.29 26.78 14.48
C PHE A 106 0.02 27.23 15.11
N GLU A 107 1.02 27.53 14.28
CA GLU A 107 2.36 27.95 14.69
C GLU A 107 2.38 29.34 15.35
N ALA A 108 1.48 30.25 14.93
CA ALA A 108 1.39 31.61 15.48
C ALA A 108 1.03 31.67 16.99
N ASN A 109 0.48 30.58 17.56
CA ASN A 109 -0.02 30.55 18.95
C ASN A 109 0.99 30.00 20.00
N GLY A 110 2.26 29.79 19.65
CA GLY A 110 3.40 29.90 20.57
C GLY A 110 3.55 28.91 21.75
N HIS A 111 2.73 27.87 21.91
CA HIS A 111 2.88 26.90 23.01
C HIS A 111 3.59 25.62 22.58
N ILE A 112 4.93 25.67 22.58
CA ILE A 112 5.86 24.60 22.13
C ILE A 112 6.02 23.44 23.16
N GLY A 113 5.13 23.31 24.16
CA GLY A 113 5.39 22.42 25.32
C GLY A 113 4.28 21.46 25.75
N GLN A 114 3.12 21.47 25.10
CA GLN A 114 2.03 20.54 25.44
C GLN A 114 1.68 19.73 24.21
N GLU A 115 1.45 18.43 24.41
CA GLU A 115 0.91 17.46 23.44
C GLU A 115 0.16 18.18 22.33
N LEU A 116 0.73 18.20 21.12
CA LEU A 116 0.10 18.85 19.99
C LEU A 116 -1.32 18.28 19.90
N PRO A 117 -2.34 19.16 19.95
CA PRO A 117 -3.65 18.72 20.36
C PRO A 117 -4.20 17.72 19.37
N ASN A 118 -4.83 16.70 19.94
CA ASN A 118 -5.56 15.69 19.20
C ASN A 118 -6.35 16.36 18.05
N PRO A 119 -6.28 15.87 16.80
CA PRO A 119 -7.07 16.37 15.68
C PRO A 119 -8.56 16.53 16.00
N PHE A 120 -9.08 15.69 16.90
CA PHE A 120 -10.45 15.71 17.41
C PHE A 120 -10.63 16.51 18.73
N ARG A 121 -9.55 17.04 19.33
CA ARG A 121 -9.64 18.05 20.39
C ARG A 121 -10.03 19.38 19.75
N SER A 122 -11.33 19.66 19.80
CA SER A 122 -11.96 20.93 19.44
C SER A 122 -11.12 22.16 19.78
N ARG A 123 -11.10 23.15 18.87
CA ARG A 123 -10.52 24.50 19.08
C ARG A 123 -10.97 25.20 20.36
N ALA A 124 -12.09 24.77 20.95
CA ALA A 124 -12.53 25.23 22.27
C ALA A 124 -11.46 25.07 23.36
N HIS A 125 -10.48 24.17 23.17
CA HIS A 125 -9.44 23.90 24.16
C HIS A 125 -8.06 24.48 23.79
N THR A 126 -7.84 24.90 22.53
CA THR A 126 -6.50 25.08 21.97
C THR A 126 -6.30 26.40 21.20
N SER A 127 -7.37 27.08 20.79
CA SER A 127 -7.31 28.40 20.15
C SER A 127 -7.59 29.52 21.15
N PRO A 128 -7.09 30.75 20.91
CA PRO A 128 -7.56 31.92 21.64
C PRO A 128 -9.09 32.03 21.53
N PRO A 129 -9.75 32.56 22.59
CA PRO A 129 -11.20 32.70 22.60
C PRO A 129 -11.68 33.43 21.35
N PHE A 130 -12.79 32.96 20.77
CA PHE A 130 -13.34 33.55 19.55
C PHE A 130 -13.55 35.05 19.72
N ASP A 131 -13.11 35.83 18.73
CA ASP A 131 -13.55 37.21 18.57
C ASP A 131 -15.09 37.23 18.49
N SER A 132 -15.69 38.29 19.03
CA SER A 132 -17.14 38.49 19.13
C SER A 132 -17.86 38.25 17.79
N ASP A 133 -17.29 38.71 16.67
CA ASP A 133 -17.83 38.49 15.33
C ASP A 133 -17.80 37.02 14.90
N LEU A 134 -16.76 36.27 15.27
CA LEU A 134 -16.62 34.87 14.92
C LEU A 134 -17.51 34.00 15.79
N GLN A 135 -17.65 34.36 17.07
CA GLN A 135 -18.62 33.72 17.97
C GLN A 135 -20.05 33.91 17.46
N PHE A 136 -20.38 35.10 16.97
CA PHE A 136 -21.66 35.36 16.31
C PHE A 136 -21.83 34.52 15.05
N ALA A 137 -20.80 34.47 14.19
CA ALA A 137 -20.82 33.66 12.97
C ALA A 137 -21.03 32.17 13.27
N CYS A 138 -20.32 31.60 14.27
CA CYS A 138 -20.45 30.19 14.66
C CYS A 138 -21.86 29.82 15.12
N ARG A 139 -22.60 30.75 15.75
CA ARG A 139 -23.99 30.51 16.15
C ARG A 139 -24.95 30.42 14.97
N GLN A 140 -24.63 31.10 13.88
CA GLN A 140 -25.48 31.16 12.69
C GLN A 140 -25.06 30.15 11.61
N ASP A 141 -23.78 29.78 11.56
CA ASP A 141 -23.21 28.98 10.48
C ASP A 141 -22.49 27.73 11.02
N PRO A 142 -23.08 26.53 10.87
CA PRO A 142 -22.48 25.25 11.28
C PRO A 142 -21.23 24.92 10.46
N PHE A 143 -21.05 25.53 9.29
CA PHE A 143 -19.89 25.29 8.46
C PHE A 143 -18.60 25.63 9.20
N LEU A 144 -18.60 26.63 10.09
CA LEU A 144 -17.42 26.99 10.87
C LEU A 144 -16.98 25.87 11.82
N PHE A 145 -17.92 25.09 12.35
CA PHE A 145 -17.60 23.91 13.14
C PHE A 145 -17.06 22.78 12.26
N ALA A 146 -17.68 22.54 11.11
CA ALA A 146 -17.21 21.56 10.13
C ALA A 146 -15.82 21.92 9.58
N ALA A 147 -15.55 23.20 9.37
CA ALA A 147 -14.29 23.75 8.89
C ALA A 147 -13.11 23.36 9.79
N ASP A 148 -13.33 23.30 11.10
CA ASP A 148 -12.30 22.88 12.04
C ASP A 148 -12.01 21.37 11.92
N ILE A 149 -13.06 20.55 11.77
CA ILE A 149 -12.91 19.10 11.53
C ILE A 149 -12.19 18.84 10.19
N ILE A 150 -12.55 19.60 9.16
CA ILE A 150 -11.93 19.50 7.82
C ILE A 150 -10.46 19.91 7.90
N ARG A 151 -10.14 21.01 8.57
CA ARG A 151 -8.75 21.47 8.76
C ARG A 151 -7.90 20.39 9.41
N THR A 152 -8.43 19.78 10.47
CA THR A 152 -7.83 18.63 11.12
C THR A 152 -7.56 17.50 10.12
N SER A 153 -8.56 17.14 9.31
CA SER A 153 -8.46 16.07 8.33
C SER A 153 -7.41 16.35 7.26
N ILE A 154 -7.33 17.60 6.78
CA ILE A 154 -6.31 18.05 5.82
C ILE A 154 -4.91 17.80 6.39
N LEU A 155 -4.67 18.20 7.64
CA LEU A 155 -3.37 18.05 8.29
C LEU A 155 -2.98 16.57 8.47
N SER A 156 -3.93 15.73 8.90
CA SER A 156 -3.66 14.28 9.03
C SER A 156 -3.32 13.62 7.70
N TRP A 157 -4.03 14.00 6.64
CA TRP A 157 -3.78 13.47 5.29
C TRP A 157 -2.46 14.00 4.72
N SER A 158 -2.13 15.27 4.94
CA SER A 158 -0.84 15.85 4.54
C SER A 158 0.31 15.05 5.11
N GLN A 159 0.28 14.78 6.42
CA GLN A 159 1.37 14.05 7.06
C GLN A 159 1.44 12.59 6.60
N LEU A 160 0.30 11.93 6.36
CA LEU A 160 0.29 10.59 5.79
C LEU A 160 0.93 10.56 4.39
N LEU A 161 0.54 11.49 3.51
CA LEU A 161 1.10 11.59 2.16
C LEU A 161 2.61 11.88 2.19
N ASP A 162 3.05 12.78 3.07
CA ASP A 162 4.47 13.07 3.27
C ASP A 162 5.22 11.81 3.75
N SER A 163 4.65 11.06 4.70
CA SER A 163 5.24 9.83 5.21
C SER A 163 5.36 8.76 4.11
N LEU A 164 4.31 8.56 3.32
CA LEU A 164 4.31 7.63 2.18
C LEU A 164 5.33 8.04 1.12
N SER A 165 5.47 9.34 0.86
CA SER A 165 6.47 9.85 -0.08
C SER A 165 7.92 9.57 0.33
N VAL A 166 8.18 9.38 1.62
CA VAL A 166 9.49 9.02 2.17
C VAL A 166 9.69 7.52 2.15
N ILE A 167 8.65 6.74 2.48
CA ILE A 167 8.69 5.27 2.40
C ILE A 167 9.00 4.81 0.97
N ASP A 168 8.37 5.45 -0.04
CA ASP A 168 8.61 5.21 -1.47
C ASP A 168 10.09 5.34 -1.88
N ARG A 169 10.87 6.20 -1.21
CA ARG A 169 12.28 6.45 -1.55
C ARG A 169 13.25 5.41 -1.00
N ARG A 170 12.79 4.45 -0.18
CA ARG A 170 13.66 3.42 0.40
C ARG A 170 13.79 2.24 -0.55
N PRO A 171 14.99 1.87 -1.01
CA PRO A 171 15.17 0.66 -1.79
C PRO A 171 14.91 -0.57 -0.91
N GLU A 172 13.93 -1.39 -1.26
CA GLU A 172 13.71 -2.68 -0.61
C GLU A 172 14.57 -3.78 -1.25
N ASP A 173 15.21 -4.59 -0.41
CA ASP A 173 16.04 -5.73 -0.84
C ASP A 173 15.21 -6.88 -1.46
N HIS A 174 13.88 -6.88 -1.29
CA HIS A 174 12.97 -7.95 -1.73
C HIS A 174 11.87 -7.43 -2.66
N ALA A 175 12.12 -7.48 -3.98
CA ALA A 175 11.24 -6.94 -5.02
C ALA A 175 9.77 -7.42 -4.93
N ASP A 176 9.52 -8.68 -4.57
CA ASP A 176 8.16 -9.25 -4.54
C ASP A 176 7.33 -8.74 -3.35
N LEU A 177 7.95 -8.56 -2.17
CA LEU A 177 7.28 -8.01 -0.99
C LEU A 177 7.05 -6.50 -1.14
N ALA A 178 8.01 -5.81 -1.75
CA ALA A 178 7.92 -4.39 -2.07
C ALA A 178 6.75 -4.09 -3.03
N ALA A 179 6.55 -4.93 -4.06
CA ALA A 179 5.47 -4.74 -5.03
C ALA A 179 4.07 -4.80 -4.38
N GLY A 180 3.83 -5.77 -3.49
CA GLY A 180 2.57 -5.87 -2.75
C GLY A 180 2.33 -4.68 -1.83
N GLN A 181 3.38 -4.21 -1.15
CA GLN A 181 3.29 -3.06 -0.25
C GLN A 181 3.05 -1.74 -0.99
N ILE A 182 3.72 -1.53 -2.13
CA ILE A 182 3.52 -0.37 -3.00
C ILE A 182 2.11 -0.37 -3.57
N GLN A 183 1.59 -1.53 -3.98
CA GLN A 183 0.20 -1.64 -4.44
C GLN A 183 -0.81 -1.32 -3.34
N ALA A 184 -0.60 -1.82 -2.12
CA ALA A 184 -1.44 -1.50 -0.97
C ALA A 184 -1.42 0.00 -0.63
N ASN A 185 -0.23 0.61 -0.60
CA ASN A 185 -0.07 2.05 -0.37
C ASN A 185 -0.73 2.88 -1.47
N LYS A 186 -0.65 2.43 -2.73
CA LYS A 186 -1.33 3.09 -3.85
C LYS A 186 -2.84 3.13 -3.66
N LEU A 187 -3.46 2.04 -3.22
CA LEU A 187 -4.90 2.01 -2.96
C LEU A 187 -5.30 3.06 -1.92
N VAL A 188 -4.53 3.18 -0.83
CA VAL A 188 -4.76 4.21 0.19
C VAL A 188 -4.68 5.62 -0.39
N ILE A 189 -3.71 5.90 -1.28
CA ILE A 189 -3.55 7.22 -1.91
C ILE A 189 -4.69 7.50 -2.91
N ASP A 190 -5.13 6.50 -3.66
CA ASP A 190 -6.24 6.64 -4.60
C ASP A 190 -7.57 6.91 -3.87
N ASP A 191 -7.82 6.23 -2.76
CA ASP A 191 -8.96 6.47 -1.88
C ASP A 191 -8.90 7.88 -1.26
N ALA A 192 -7.71 8.29 -0.78
CA ALA A 192 -7.48 9.65 -0.28
C ALA A 192 -7.79 10.71 -1.34
N SER A 193 -7.39 10.48 -2.58
CA SER A 193 -7.67 11.37 -3.72
C SER A 193 -9.16 11.44 -4.04
N GLY A 194 -9.90 10.35 -3.85
CA GLY A 194 -11.37 10.32 -3.90
C GLY A 194 -11.99 11.20 -2.82
N TYR A 195 -11.58 10.97 -1.57
CA TYR A 195 -12.06 11.70 -0.39
C TYR A 195 -11.82 13.21 -0.49
N MET A 196 -10.61 13.65 -0.90
CA MET A 196 -10.29 15.07 -1.05
C MET A 196 -11.17 15.77 -2.09
N ARG A 197 -11.50 15.08 -3.20
CA ARG A 197 -12.42 15.61 -4.22
C ARG A 197 -13.84 15.76 -3.68
N GLU A 198 -14.27 14.86 -2.81
CA GLU A 198 -15.56 14.97 -2.15
C GLU A 198 -15.59 16.12 -1.14
N LEU A 199 -14.55 16.26 -0.32
CA LEU A 199 -14.40 17.40 0.59
C LEU A 199 -14.36 18.74 -0.14
N LEU A 200 -13.65 18.85 -1.27
CA LEU A 200 -13.64 20.06 -2.10
C LEU A 200 -15.05 20.43 -2.55
N ARG A 201 -15.85 19.46 -3.00
CA ARG A 201 -17.25 19.72 -3.38
C ARG A 201 -18.07 20.16 -2.18
N PHE A 202 -17.86 19.57 -1.02
CA PHE A 202 -18.54 19.93 0.23
C PHE A 202 -18.22 21.36 0.66
N VAL A 203 -16.93 21.74 0.66
CA VAL A 203 -16.47 23.10 1.00
C VAL A 203 -17.02 24.13 0.03
N ARG A 204 -16.96 23.87 -1.29
CA ARG A 204 -17.50 24.77 -2.31
C ARG A 204 -19.01 24.97 -2.23
N ARG A 205 -19.73 23.93 -1.78
CA ARG A 205 -21.18 24.00 -1.53
C ARG A 205 -21.55 24.61 -0.18
N ARG A 206 -20.56 24.88 0.68
CA ARG A 206 -20.74 25.35 2.07
C ARG A 206 -21.59 24.40 2.92
N GLY A 207 -21.39 23.10 2.72
CA GLY A 207 -22.12 22.05 3.42
C GLY A 207 -23.32 21.52 2.64
N SER A 208 -24.37 21.12 3.36
CA SER A 208 -25.64 20.70 2.74
C SER A 208 -26.47 21.91 2.31
N ALA A 209 -27.34 21.73 1.32
CA ALA A 209 -28.23 22.79 0.84
C ALA A 209 -29.13 23.38 1.95
N ASP A 210 -29.42 22.58 2.98
CA ASP A 210 -30.30 22.96 4.09
C ASP A 210 -29.56 23.62 5.26
N TRP A 211 -28.24 23.79 5.17
CA TRP A 211 -27.46 24.39 6.25
C TRP A 211 -27.72 25.91 6.32
N PRO A 212 -27.95 26.46 7.53
CA PRO A 212 -28.05 27.90 7.68
C PRO A 212 -26.71 28.56 7.36
N THR A 213 -26.78 29.79 6.86
CA THR A 213 -25.60 30.58 6.45
C THR A 213 -25.59 31.91 7.18
N CYS A 214 -24.41 32.37 7.60
CA CYS A 214 -24.28 33.69 8.21
C CYS A 214 -24.46 34.80 7.16
N LYS A 215 -25.47 35.65 7.34
CA LYS A 215 -25.79 36.78 6.43
C LYS A 215 -25.39 38.15 6.98
N ALA A 216 -24.90 38.21 8.22
CA ALA A 216 -24.55 39.47 8.87
C ALA A 216 -23.12 39.90 8.53
N LEU A 217 -22.96 41.14 8.05
CA LEU A 217 -21.65 41.79 7.93
C LEU A 217 -21.21 42.33 9.30
N PRO A 218 -19.91 42.23 9.67
CA PRO A 218 -18.75 41.77 8.89
C PRO A 218 -18.48 40.24 8.97
N SER A 219 -19.26 39.51 9.78
CA SER A 219 -19.07 38.07 10.02
C SER A 219 -19.05 37.23 8.74
N THR A 220 -19.90 37.52 7.75
CA THR A 220 -19.91 36.80 6.46
C THR A 220 -18.56 36.84 5.75
N SER A 221 -17.85 37.98 5.76
CA SER A 221 -16.53 38.09 5.11
C SER A 221 -15.48 37.21 5.81
N LYS A 222 -15.56 37.06 7.14
CA LYS A 222 -14.68 36.14 7.90
C LYS A 222 -14.96 34.68 7.53
N VAL A 223 -16.23 34.31 7.35
CA VAL A 223 -16.62 32.96 6.90
C VAL A 223 -16.11 32.68 5.49
N ASP A 224 -16.29 33.64 4.57
CA ASP A 224 -15.80 33.54 3.19
C ASP A 224 -14.29 33.35 3.13
N MET A 225 -13.53 34.08 3.95
CA MET A 225 -12.08 33.90 4.06
C MET A 225 -11.69 32.49 4.53
N ILE A 226 -12.40 31.93 5.51
CA ILE A 226 -12.13 30.57 6.01
C ILE A 226 -12.43 29.53 4.93
N ILE A 227 -13.54 29.69 4.20
CA ILE A 227 -13.90 28.81 3.09
C ILE A 227 -12.82 28.85 2.00
N GLN A 228 -12.38 30.05 1.63
CA GLN A 228 -11.33 30.21 0.60
C GLN A 228 -10.03 29.56 1.04
N SER A 229 -9.61 29.78 2.28
CA SER A 229 -8.43 29.15 2.89
C SER A 229 -8.50 27.61 2.83
N LEU A 230 -9.66 27.04 3.15
CA LEU A 230 -9.87 25.59 3.07
C LEU A 230 -9.90 25.06 1.63
N ASP A 231 -10.48 25.81 0.68
CA ASP A 231 -10.46 25.42 -0.73
C ASP A 231 -9.02 25.38 -1.26
N ASP A 232 -8.23 26.41 -0.96
CA ASP A 232 -6.83 26.49 -1.36
C ASP A 232 -6.00 25.34 -0.75
N ASP A 233 -6.13 25.10 0.56
CA ASP A 233 -5.45 24.00 1.27
C ASP A 233 -5.86 22.62 0.69
N LEU A 234 -7.16 22.39 0.43
CA LEU A 234 -7.63 21.13 -0.14
C LEU A 234 -7.18 20.93 -1.59
N ASN A 235 -7.12 21.98 -2.41
CA ASN A 235 -6.61 21.87 -3.78
C ASN A 235 -5.12 21.49 -3.77
N LEU A 236 -4.33 22.10 -2.89
CA LEU A 236 -2.91 21.76 -2.72
C LEU A 236 -2.76 20.29 -2.33
N LEU A 237 -3.52 19.84 -1.33
CA LEU A 237 -3.46 18.47 -0.85
C LEU A 237 -3.89 17.46 -1.92
N ALA A 238 -4.96 17.76 -2.67
CA ALA A 238 -5.44 16.93 -3.76
C ALA A 238 -4.41 16.80 -4.89
N GLN A 239 -3.70 17.89 -5.22
CA GLN A 239 -2.61 17.87 -6.18
C GLN A 239 -1.46 16.97 -5.70
N GLN A 240 -1.05 17.09 -4.43
CA GLN A 240 -0.01 16.24 -3.85
C GLN A 240 -0.39 14.75 -3.88
N ALA A 241 -1.64 14.42 -3.54
CA ALA A 241 -2.14 13.05 -3.59
C ALA A 241 -2.09 12.48 -5.02
N GLN A 242 -2.48 13.29 -6.02
CA GLN A 242 -2.45 12.89 -7.43
C GLN A 242 -1.02 12.67 -7.93
N GLU A 243 -0.10 13.58 -7.63
CA GLU A 243 1.32 13.45 -8.00
C GLU A 243 1.96 12.22 -7.35
N LEU A 244 1.62 11.94 -6.08
CA LEU A 244 2.12 10.74 -5.40
C LEU A 244 1.51 9.47 -6.00
N SER A 245 0.21 9.45 -6.28
CA SER A 245 -0.46 8.31 -6.93
C SER A 245 0.16 7.97 -8.29
N GLN A 246 0.48 8.99 -9.09
CA GLN A 246 1.14 8.80 -10.38
C GLN A 246 2.54 8.21 -10.21
N ARG A 247 3.35 8.71 -9.26
CA ARG A 247 4.67 8.14 -8.98
C ARG A 247 4.60 6.68 -8.56
N TYR A 248 3.67 6.32 -7.69
CA TYR A 248 3.43 4.93 -7.30
C TYR A 248 3.02 4.07 -8.50
N HIS A 249 2.20 4.60 -9.41
CA HIS A 249 1.83 3.88 -10.62
C HIS A 249 3.04 3.60 -11.52
N GLU A 250 3.90 4.60 -11.72
CA GLU A 250 5.15 4.46 -12.48
C GLU A 250 6.09 3.44 -11.83
N ALA A 251 6.23 3.47 -10.50
CA ALA A 251 7.03 2.51 -9.74
C ALA A 251 6.50 1.07 -9.89
N ILE A 252 5.18 0.86 -9.82
CA ILE A 252 4.56 -0.46 -10.03
C ILE A 252 4.86 -0.99 -11.43
N VAL A 253 4.72 -0.15 -12.46
CA VAL A 253 5.01 -0.54 -13.85
C VAL A 253 6.49 -0.93 -14.01
N LEU A 254 7.40 -0.18 -13.39
CA LEU A 254 8.83 -0.49 -13.41
C LEU A 254 9.14 -1.83 -12.74
N LEU A 255 8.57 -2.08 -11.56
CA LEU A 255 8.75 -3.34 -10.83
C LEU A 255 8.17 -4.54 -11.59
N MET A 256 7.02 -4.38 -12.25
CA MET A 256 6.44 -5.43 -13.09
C MET A 256 7.35 -5.76 -14.28
N ASN A 257 7.90 -4.75 -14.95
CA ASN A 257 8.82 -4.94 -16.06
C ASN A 257 10.12 -5.64 -15.60
N GLU A 258 10.69 -5.21 -14.48
CA GLU A 258 11.89 -5.84 -13.90
C GLU A 258 11.63 -7.31 -13.55
N THR A 259 10.50 -7.59 -12.90
CA THR A 259 10.10 -8.96 -12.53
C THR A 259 9.94 -9.85 -13.76
N SER A 260 9.27 -9.35 -14.80
CA SER A 260 9.11 -10.07 -16.06
C SER A 260 10.44 -10.37 -16.76
N ILE A 261 11.37 -9.42 -16.78
CA ILE A 261 12.73 -9.64 -17.32
C ILE A 261 13.46 -10.70 -16.50
N ARG A 262 13.40 -10.63 -15.17
CA ARG A 262 14.06 -11.57 -14.28
C ARG A 262 13.50 -12.98 -14.40
N GLU A 263 12.18 -13.12 -14.50
CA GLU A 263 11.52 -14.41 -14.75
C GLU A 263 11.91 -14.98 -16.11
N SER A 264 12.01 -14.14 -17.15
CA SER A 264 12.46 -14.56 -18.48
C SER A 264 13.90 -15.10 -18.43
N GLN A 265 14.82 -14.40 -17.75
CA GLN A 265 16.20 -14.86 -17.56
C GLN A 265 16.28 -16.17 -16.76
N LYS A 266 15.47 -16.31 -15.71
CA LYS A 266 15.37 -17.57 -14.96
C LYS A 266 14.86 -18.70 -15.85
N GLY A 267 13.84 -18.46 -16.67
CA GLY A 267 13.31 -19.41 -17.64
C GLY A 267 14.35 -19.87 -18.66
N LEU A 268 15.15 -18.94 -19.19
CA LEU A 268 16.28 -19.25 -20.06
C LEU A 268 17.33 -20.11 -19.36
N SER A 269 17.73 -19.75 -18.14
CA SER A 269 18.70 -20.55 -17.37
C SER A 269 18.17 -21.95 -17.01
N GLN A 270 16.86 -22.08 -16.79
CA GLN A 270 16.22 -23.37 -16.56
C GLN A 270 16.19 -24.19 -17.85
N ALA A 271 15.89 -23.57 -18.99
CA ALA A 271 15.95 -24.22 -20.30
C ALA A 271 17.36 -24.75 -20.58
N GLU A 272 18.40 -23.95 -20.35
CA GLU A 272 19.81 -24.39 -20.48
C GLU A 272 20.14 -25.59 -19.60
N ARG A 273 19.73 -25.57 -18.32
CA ARG A 273 19.92 -26.69 -17.40
C ARG A 273 19.19 -27.95 -17.87
N THR A 274 17.96 -27.81 -18.35
CA THR A 274 17.22 -28.96 -18.90
C THR A 274 17.86 -29.51 -20.16
N THR A 275 18.44 -28.66 -21.02
CA THR A 275 19.21 -29.07 -22.19
C THR A 275 20.45 -29.85 -21.80
N GLN A 276 21.21 -29.37 -20.80
CA GLN A 276 22.39 -30.07 -20.28
C GLN A 276 22.04 -31.44 -19.68
N LEU A 277 20.98 -31.52 -18.87
CA LEU A 277 20.51 -32.78 -18.30
C LEU A 277 20.05 -33.77 -19.37
N THR A 278 19.34 -33.27 -20.38
CA THR A 278 18.86 -34.07 -21.51
C THR A 278 20.04 -34.62 -22.32
N LEU A 279 21.05 -33.79 -22.59
CA LEU A 279 22.29 -34.22 -23.26
C LEU A 279 23.04 -35.29 -22.45
N LEU A 280 23.14 -35.12 -21.13
CA LEU A 280 23.77 -36.11 -20.26
C LEU A 280 23.00 -37.44 -20.25
N ALA A 281 21.67 -37.39 -20.21
CA ALA A 281 20.82 -38.58 -20.31
C ALA A 281 21.03 -39.32 -21.64
N PHE A 282 21.15 -38.58 -22.75
CA PHE A 282 21.44 -39.17 -24.06
C PHE A 282 22.80 -39.87 -24.15
N ILE A 283 23.79 -39.45 -23.36
CA ILE A 283 25.09 -40.16 -23.28
C ILE A 283 24.96 -41.39 -22.37
N PHE A 284 24.30 -41.23 -21.21
CA PHE A 284 24.29 -42.26 -20.16
C PHE A 284 23.38 -43.44 -20.48
N ILE A 285 22.26 -43.22 -21.16
CA ILE A 285 21.31 -44.28 -21.56
C ILE A 285 21.99 -45.34 -22.45
N PRO A 286 22.63 -45.00 -23.59
CA PRO A 286 23.30 -45.99 -24.43
C PRO A 286 24.53 -46.59 -23.74
N LEU A 287 25.29 -45.81 -22.96
CA LEU A 287 26.44 -46.34 -22.22
C LEU A 287 26.03 -47.38 -21.16
N SER A 288 24.93 -47.13 -20.44
CA SER A 288 24.36 -48.07 -19.47
C SER A 288 23.83 -49.32 -20.14
N PHE A 289 23.25 -49.19 -21.34
CA PHE A 289 22.85 -50.33 -22.15
C PHE A 289 24.07 -51.21 -22.48
N PHE A 290 25.16 -50.63 -23.01
CA PHE A 290 26.40 -51.40 -23.27
C PHE A 290 26.95 -52.08 -22.02
N ALA A 291 27.00 -51.38 -20.88
CA ALA A 291 27.47 -51.95 -19.62
C ALA A 291 26.61 -53.12 -19.14
N SER A 292 25.28 -53.00 -19.25
CA SER A 292 24.36 -54.10 -18.97
C SER A 292 24.61 -55.31 -19.87
N CYS A 293 24.99 -55.09 -21.13
CA CYS A 293 25.21 -56.16 -22.09
C CYS A 293 26.52 -56.91 -21.87
N PHE A 294 27.60 -56.24 -21.46
CA PHE A 294 28.81 -56.92 -20.99
C PHE A 294 28.63 -57.61 -19.63
N GLY A 295 27.61 -57.21 -18.86
CA GLY A 295 27.18 -57.90 -17.65
C GLY A 295 26.30 -59.14 -17.91
N MET A 296 25.80 -59.35 -19.13
CA MET A 296 25.00 -60.52 -19.49
C MET A 296 25.90 -61.69 -19.92
N ASN A 297 25.58 -62.89 -19.44
CA ASN A 297 26.28 -64.15 -19.74
C ASN A 297 26.08 -64.57 -21.21
N ILE A 298 26.85 -63.98 -22.12
CA ILE A 298 26.82 -64.32 -23.56
C ILE A 298 27.43 -65.71 -23.82
N THR A 299 26.96 -66.36 -24.89
CA THR A 299 27.38 -67.71 -25.31
C THR A 299 28.89 -67.88 -25.41
N GLU A 300 29.59 -66.87 -25.92
CA GLU A 300 31.02 -66.88 -26.17
C GLU A 300 31.86 -66.79 -24.89
N ILE A 301 31.27 -66.30 -23.78
CA ILE A 301 31.94 -66.18 -22.47
C ILE A 301 31.47 -67.29 -21.51
N SER A 302 30.22 -67.75 -21.60
CA SER A 302 29.61 -68.72 -20.66
C SER A 302 29.54 -70.16 -21.19
N GLY A 303 29.86 -70.41 -22.45
CA GLY A 303 30.00 -71.76 -23.02
C GLY A 303 28.70 -72.58 -23.19
N SER A 304 27.52 -71.97 -23.01
CA SER A 304 26.24 -72.68 -23.02
C SER A 304 25.36 -72.28 -24.21
N GLY A 305 25.02 -73.22 -25.09
CA GLY A 305 24.34 -72.99 -26.38
C GLY A 305 22.88 -72.54 -26.34
N ALA A 306 22.36 -72.17 -25.17
CA ALA A 306 21.00 -71.64 -24.98
C ALA A 306 20.94 -70.10 -24.90
N ASN A 307 22.09 -69.42 -24.90
CA ASN A 307 22.17 -67.96 -24.78
C ASN A 307 22.21 -67.30 -26.18
N PRO A 308 21.85 -66.01 -26.31
CA PRO A 308 21.95 -65.29 -27.58
C PRO A 308 23.41 -65.03 -27.98
N SER A 309 23.71 -65.18 -29.29
CA SER A 309 25.04 -64.93 -29.85
C SER A 309 25.43 -63.45 -29.83
N LEU A 310 26.73 -63.16 -29.68
CA LEU A 310 27.29 -61.81 -29.68
C LEU A 310 26.96 -61.05 -30.99
N TRP A 311 26.86 -61.77 -32.11
CA TRP A 311 26.50 -61.20 -33.41
C TRP A 311 25.07 -60.67 -33.46
N THR A 312 24.09 -61.45 -32.99
CA THR A 312 22.68 -61.03 -32.94
C THR A 312 22.51 -59.79 -32.06
N PHE A 313 23.32 -59.69 -31.01
CA PHE A 313 23.33 -58.54 -30.12
C PHE A 313 23.90 -57.28 -30.79
N VAL A 314 25.04 -57.37 -31.49
CA VAL A 314 25.63 -56.24 -32.24
C VAL A 314 24.65 -55.72 -33.30
N VAL A 315 23.97 -56.62 -34.01
CA VAL A 315 23.00 -56.27 -35.06
C VAL A 315 21.78 -55.52 -34.51
N VAL A 316 21.39 -55.72 -33.25
CA VAL A 316 20.22 -55.02 -32.65
C VAL A 316 20.65 -53.77 -31.89
N SER A 317 21.76 -53.82 -31.15
CA SER A 317 22.22 -52.74 -30.27
C SER A 317 22.73 -51.52 -31.04
N VAL A 318 23.53 -51.74 -32.10
CA VAL A 318 24.14 -50.67 -32.89
C VAL A 318 23.08 -49.81 -33.60
N PRO A 319 22.11 -50.35 -34.36
CA PRO A 319 21.10 -49.50 -34.98
C PRO A 319 20.20 -48.83 -33.95
N CYS A 320 19.90 -49.48 -32.81
CA CYS A 320 19.06 -48.88 -31.78
C CYS A 320 19.77 -47.71 -31.07
N THR A 321 21.07 -47.82 -30.80
CA THR A 321 21.88 -46.73 -30.23
C THR A 321 22.10 -45.60 -31.22
N ILE A 322 22.35 -45.90 -32.51
CA ILE A 322 22.42 -44.90 -33.58
C ILE A 322 21.10 -44.13 -33.69
N LEU A 323 19.96 -44.83 -33.63
CA LEU A 323 18.64 -44.21 -33.70
C LEU A 323 18.34 -43.32 -32.49
N VAL A 324 18.66 -43.77 -31.28
CA VAL A 324 18.52 -42.97 -30.05
C VAL A 324 19.40 -41.72 -30.07
N LEU A 325 20.56 -41.78 -30.72
CA LEU A 325 21.50 -40.67 -30.80
C LEU A 325 21.18 -39.68 -31.94
N LEU A 326 20.62 -40.16 -33.06
CA LEU A 326 20.23 -39.32 -34.21
C LEU A 326 18.94 -38.52 -33.98
N VAL A 327 17.94 -39.09 -33.30
CA VAL A 327 16.64 -38.45 -33.06
C VAL A 327 16.75 -37.07 -32.38
N PRO A 328 17.54 -36.88 -31.30
CA PRO A 328 17.68 -35.58 -30.65
C PRO A 328 18.70 -34.64 -31.30
N LEU A 329 19.64 -35.16 -32.11
CA LEU A 329 20.67 -34.34 -32.76
C LEU A 329 20.11 -33.52 -33.94
N GLY A 330 19.03 -34.01 -34.58
CA GLY A 330 18.32 -33.32 -35.65
C GLY A 330 17.89 -31.89 -35.32
N PRO A 331 17.12 -31.65 -34.25
CA PRO A 331 16.67 -30.30 -33.89
C PRO A 331 17.81 -29.36 -33.44
N LEU A 332 18.87 -29.88 -32.81
CA LEU A 332 20.03 -29.10 -32.35
C LEU A 332 20.91 -28.58 -33.51
N ILE A 333 21.17 -29.42 -34.50
CA ILE A 333 21.90 -29.02 -35.72
C ILE A 333 21.07 -28.04 -36.54
N CYS A 334 19.74 -28.24 -36.56
CA CYS A 334 18.84 -27.34 -37.27
C CYS A 334 18.78 -25.94 -36.64
N SER A 335 18.84 -25.82 -35.31
CA SER A 335 18.87 -24.52 -34.63
C SER A 335 20.16 -23.75 -34.85
N GLU A 336 21.34 -24.39 -34.81
CA GLU A 336 22.62 -23.71 -35.08
C GLU A 336 22.74 -23.26 -36.54
N LEU A 337 22.28 -24.06 -37.49
CA LEU A 337 22.26 -23.67 -38.90
C LEU A 337 21.36 -22.46 -39.15
N GLN A 338 20.27 -22.33 -38.38
CA GLN A 338 19.34 -21.21 -38.50
C GLN A 338 19.93 -19.90 -37.94
N GLU A 339 20.67 -19.96 -36.84
CA GLU A 339 21.42 -18.80 -36.31
C GLU A 339 22.55 -18.34 -37.25
N LEU A 340 23.30 -19.28 -37.82
CA LEU A 340 24.39 -18.97 -38.76
C LEU A 340 23.87 -18.34 -40.06
N MET A 341 22.71 -18.77 -40.56
CA MET A 341 22.09 -18.12 -41.72
C MET A 341 21.58 -16.70 -41.40
N PHE A 342 21.07 -16.47 -40.18
CA PHE A 342 20.54 -15.15 -39.78
C PHE A 342 21.63 -14.10 -39.54
N GLN A 343 22.84 -14.50 -39.15
CA GLN A 343 23.99 -13.59 -39.03
C GLN A 343 24.66 -13.24 -40.37
N SER A 344 24.33 -13.95 -41.45
CA SER A 344 24.89 -13.74 -42.80
C SER A 344 24.05 -12.85 -43.72
N LEU A 345 22.93 -12.33 -43.20
CA LEU A 345 21.95 -11.45 -43.84
C LEU A 345 21.91 -10.10 -43.10
#